data_AF-A0A4U6D8E1-F1
#
_entry.id   AF-A0A4U6D8E1-F1
#
_cell.length_a   1.000
_cell.length_b   1.000
_cell.length_c   1.000
_cell.angle_alpha   90.00
_cell.angle_beta   90.00
_cell.angle_gamma   90.00
#
_symmetry.space_group_name_H-M   'P 1'
#
loop_
_entity.id
_entity.type
_entity.pdbx_description
1 polymer ?
#
loop_
_entity_poly.entity_id
_entity_poly.type
_entity_poly.pdbx_seq_one_letter_code
_entity_poly.pdbx_strand_id
1 'polypeptide(L)' 'MADDVHVHSKPEGVSLGASITIFLLLVIILAVFGDLFTFIFGLIGLVITFAAFYTDHSADDH' A
#
# COMPACT_ATOMS: atom_id res chain seq x y z
N MET A 1 -41.60 3.50 10.50
CA MET A 1 -40.24 3.94 10.82
C MET A 1 -39.33 2.75 10.59
N ALA A 2 -38.68 2.68 9.43
CA ALA A 2 -37.59 1.74 9.20
C ALA A 2 -36.32 2.54 9.50
N ASP A 3 -35.60 2.16 10.56
CA ASP A 3 -34.28 2.70 10.84
C ASP A 3 -33.30 2.02 9.88
N ASP A 4 -32.88 2.75 8.85
CA ASP A 4 -31.76 2.40 7.99
C ASP A 4 -30.48 2.40 8.83
N VAL A 5 -30.17 1.24 9.42
CA VAL A 5 -28.83 0.96 9.94
C VAL A 5 -27.91 0.79 8.73
N HIS A 6 -27.41 1.92 8.22
CA HIS A 6 -26.19 1.92 7.42
C HIS A 6 -25.07 1.40 8.33
N VAL A 7 -24.87 0.09 8.33
CA VAL A 7 -23.63 -0.52 8.82
C VAL A 7 -22.56 -0.07 7.84
N HIS A 8 -21.99 1.10 8.12
CA HIS A 8 -20.81 1.56 7.43
C HIS A 8 -19.68 0.62 7.87
N SER A 9 -19.52 -0.48 7.15
CA SER A 9 -18.35 -1.34 7.20
C SER A 9 -17.18 -0.47 6.79
N LYS A 10 -16.62 0.22 7.79
CA LYS A 10 -15.39 1.01 7.65
C LYS A 10 -14.40 0.08 6.95
N PRO A 11 -13.95 0.40 5.73
CA PRO A 11 -12.93 -0.40 5.11
C PRO A 11 -11.78 -0.41 6.11
N GLU A 12 -11.45 -1.59 6.66
CA GLU A 12 -10.19 -1.80 7.35
C GLU A 12 -9.13 -1.64 6.27
N GLY A 13 -8.84 -0.39 5.94
CA GLY A 13 -7.68 -0.01 5.15
C GLY A 13 -6.51 -0.66 5.85
N VAL A 14 -5.86 -1.57 5.13
CA VAL A 14 -4.71 -2.32 5.62
C VAL A 14 -3.85 -1.34 6.41
N SER A 15 -3.67 -1.63 7.70
CA SER A 15 -2.97 -0.74 8.63
C SER A 15 -1.68 -0.26 7.96
N LEU A 16 -1.42 1.04 7.98
CA LEU A 16 -0.28 1.64 7.29
C LEU A 16 1.04 0.95 7.67
N GLY A 17 1.14 0.46 8.92
CA GLY A 17 2.25 -0.38 9.38
C GLY A 17 2.34 -1.76 8.70
N ALA A 18 1.22 -2.42 8.43
CA ALA A 18 1.18 -3.67 7.67
C ALA A 18 1.61 -3.44 6.21
N SER A 19 1.17 -2.35 5.57
CA SER A 19 1.59 -1.97 4.22
C SER A 19 3.10 -1.75 4.11
N ILE A 20 3.70 -1.04 5.08
CA ILE A 20 5.15 -0.81 5.15
C ILE A 20 5.92 -2.13 5.38
N THR A 21 5.38 -3.02 6.22
CA THR A 21 6.02 -4.31 6.52
C THR A 21 6.08 -5.22 5.29
N ILE A 22 4.97 -5.31 4.56
CA ILE A 22 4.88 -6.11 3.33
C ILE A 22 5.78 -5.51 2.24
N PHE A 23 5.83 -4.19 2.14
CA PHE A 23 6.72 -3.47 1.22
C PHE A 23 8.19 -3.83 1.46
N LEU A 24 8.67 -3.75 2.71
CA LEU A 24 10.06 -4.07 3.04
C LEU A 24 10.39 -5.54 2.77
N LEU A 25 9.46 -6.45 3.05
CA LEU A 25 9.63 -7.87 2.77
C LEU A 25 9.77 -8.15 1.26
N LEU A 26 8.95 -7.50 0.43
CA LEU A 26 9.07 -7.57 -1.03
C LEU A 26 10.41 -7.03 -1.54
N VAL A 27 10.89 -5.90 -0.98
CA VAL A 27 12.21 -5.34 -1.31
C VAL A 27 13.33 -6.33 -0.99
N ILE A 28 13.28 -6.96 0.19
CA ILE A 28 14.31 -7.90 0.62
C ILE A 28 14.33 -9.12 -0.29
N ILE A 29 13.17 -9.68 -0.63
CA ILE A 29 13.10 -10.82 -1.57
C ILE A 29 13.65 -10.41 -2.94
N LEU A 30 13.29 -9.23 -3.43
CA LEU A 30 13.80 -8.70 -4.69
C LEU A 30 15.32 -8.45 -4.65
N ALA A 31 15.87 -8.00 -3.52
CA ALA A 31 17.29 -7.75 -3.37
C ALA A 31 18.12 -9.05 -3.29
N VAL A 32 17.55 -10.11 -2.71
CA VAL A 32 18.22 -11.41 -2.55
C VAL A 32 18.20 -12.22 -3.84
N PHE A 33 17.10 -12.16 -4.59
CA PHE A 33 16.89 -13.01 -5.78
C PHE A 33 16.90 -12.26 -7.11
N GLY A 34 16.83 -10.93 -7.10
CA GLY A 34 16.75 -10.12 -8.31
C GLY A 34 18.12 -9.82 -8.91
N ASP A 35 18.21 -9.94 -10.24
CA ASP A 35 19.29 -9.34 -11.02
C ASP A 35 19.15 -7.81 -11.00
N LEU A 36 20.24 -7.07 -11.27
CA LEU A 36 20.31 -5.61 -11.17
C LEU A 36 19.19 -4.92 -11.97
N PHE A 37 18.81 -5.49 -13.12
CA PHE A 37 17.72 -4.99 -13.94
C PHE A 37 16.36 -5.12 -13.25
N THR A 38 16.05 -6.31 -12.72
CA THR A 38 14.80 -6.60 -12.00
C THR A 38 14.73 -5.82 -10.69
N PHE A 39 15.86 -5.62 -10.02
CA PHE A 39 15.97 -4.80 -8.81
C PHE A 39 15.60 -3.34 -9.08
N ILE A 40 16.14 -2.73 -10.15
CA ILE A 40 15.83 -1.34 -10.52
C ILE A 40 14.35 -1.20 -10.88
N PHE A 41 13.80 -2.08 -11.71
CA PHE A 41 12.38 -2.03 -12.09
C PHE A 41 11.44 -2.24 -10.90
N GLY A 42 11.77 -3.18 -10.03
CA GLY A 42 10.97 -3.42 -8.83
C GLY A 42 11.04 -2.25 -7.86
N LEU A 43 12.20 -1.61 -7.67
CA LEU A 43 12.30 -0.38 -6.86
C LEU A 43 11.41 0.74 -7.43
N ILE A 44 11.44 0.95 -8.74
CA ILE A 44 10.62 1.98 -9.40
C ILE A 44 9.13 1.70 -9.19
N GLY A 45 8.66 0.47 -9.48
CA GLY A 45 7.25 0.10 -9.30
C GLY A 45 6.80 0.21 -7.85
N LEU A 46 7.70 -0.09 -6.92
CA LEU A 46 7.42 -0.04 -5.49
C LEU A 46 7.33 1.40 -4.97
N VAL A 47 8.21 2.31 -5.41
CA VAL A 47 8.12 3.74 -5.10
C VAL A 47 6.83 4.36 -5.65
N ILE A 48 6.44 4.00 -6.88
CA ILE A 48 5.19 4.49 -7.49
C ILE A 48 3.98 4.02 -6.69
N THR A 49 3.94 2.74 -6.30
CA THR A 49 2.85 2.18 -5.49
C THR A 49 2.75 2.91 -4.14
N PHE A 50 3.89 3.19 -3.49
CA PHE A 50 3.93 3.90 -2.22
C PHE A 50 3.46 5.36 -2.35
N ALA A 51 3.89 6.04 -3.42
CA ALA A 51 3.48 7.41 -3.71
C ALA A 51 1.97 7.49 -4.03
N ALA A 52 1.44 6.53 -4.80
CA ALA A 52 0.01 6.43 -5.07
C ALA A 52 -0.80 6.14 -3.80
N PHE A 53 -0.30 5.26 -2.92
CA PHE A 53 -0.96 4.97 -1.65
C PHE A 53 -0.99 6.19 -0.71
N TYR A 54 0.09 6.96 -0.66
CA TYR A 54 0.15 8.20 0.13
C TYR A 54 -0.73 9.32 -0.46
N THR A 55 -0.79 9.46 -1.79
CA THR A 55 -1.64 10.48 -2.44
C THR A 55 -3.13 10.17 -2.26
N ASP A 56 -3.51 8.90 -2.29
CA ASP A 56 -4.88 8.45 -2.02
C ASP A 56 -5.29 8.76 -0.57
N HIS A 57 -4.37 8.55 0.38
CA HIS A 57 -4.60 8.90 1.79
C HIS A 57 -4.64 10.41 2.08
N SER A 58 -4.07 11.24 1.20
CA SER A 58 -4.04 12.70 1.37
C SER A 58 -5.23 13.41 0.73
N ALA A 59 -6.04 12.70 -0.07
CA ALA A 59 -7.25 13.25 -0.71
C ALA A 59 -8.49 13.20 0.20
N ASP A 60 -8.42 12.51 1.34
CA ASP A 60 -9.47 12.41 2.36
C ASP A 60 -9.32 13.43 3.51
N ASP A 61 -8.29 14.29 3.46
CA ASP A 61 -8.18 15.46 4.34
C ASP A 61 -8.78 16.67 3.63
N HIS A 62 -10.06 16.89 3.96
CA HIS A 62 -10.87 18.05 3.59
C HIS A 62 -10.37 19.36 4.22
#